data_AF-A0A5S4TCX9-F1
#
_entry.id   AF-A0A5S4TCX9-F1
#
_cell.length_a   1.000
_cell.length_b   1.000
_cell.length_c   1.000
_cell.angle_alpha   90.00
_cell.angle_beta   90.00
_cell.angle_gamma   90.00
#
_symmetry.space_group_name_H-M   'P 1'
#
loop_
_entity.id
_entity.type
_entity.pdbx_description
1 polymer ?
#
loop_
_entity_poly.entity_id
_entity_poly.type
_entity_poly.pdbx_seq_one_letter_code
_entity_poly.pdbx_strand_id
1 'polypeptide(L)'
;MCLKIGLFQCLAMIPGTSRSGASIVGSLLMGVDKRAAAEFSFFLAIPTMLGAFTLDLIKNRHALTSGDFPIIAVGFLMLLQPFALSLYSYSFITMLFGTAMFVIVSKFPE
;
A
#
# COMPACT_ATOMS: atom_id res chain seq x y z
N MET A 1 19.24 -6.95 -9.27
CA MET A 1 18.63 -5.62 -9.03
C MET A 1 17.50 -5.69 -7.99
N CYS A 2 16.51 -6.58 -8.18
CA CYS A 2 15.36 -6.75 -7.27
C CYS A 2 15.73 -6.99 -5.80
N LEU A 3 16.76 -7.81 -5.52
CA LEU A 3 17.25 -8.05 -4.15
C LEU A 3 17.70 -6.75 -3.46
N LYS A 4 18.37 -5.85 -4.19
CA LYS A 4 18.79 -4.55 -3.64
C LYS A 4 17.58 -3.68 -3.29
N ILE A 5 16.56 -3.66 -4.15
CA ILE A 5 15.30 -2.95 -3.87
C ILE A 5 14.58 -3.55 -2.65
N GLY A 6 14.62 -4.87 -2.49
CA GLY A 6 14.11 -5.56 -1.30
C GLY A 6 14.83 -5.13 -0.01
N LEU A 7 16.14 -4.91 -0.06
CA LEU A 7 16.89 -4.35 1.08
C LEU A 7 16.43 -2.94 1.44
N PHE A 8 16.14 -2.10 0.44
CA PHE A 8 15.52 -0.78 0.69
C PHE A 8 14.12 -0.92 1.29
N GLN A 9 13.35 -1.93 0.90
CA GLN A 9 12.03 -2.19 1.46
C GLN A 9 12.09 -2.59 2.94
N CYS A 10 13.21 -3.11 3.46
CA CYS A 10 13.39 -3.33 4.90
C CYS A 10 13.29 -2.04 5.72
N LEU A 11 13.57 -0.87 5.12
CA LEU A 11 13.36 0.43 5.76
C LEU A 11 11.87 0.69 6.06
N ALA A 12 10.96 0.05 5.33
CA ALA A 12 9.53 0.13 5.58
C ALA A 12 9.10 -0.54 6.90
N MET A 13 9.99 -1.28 7.58
CA MET A 13 9.71 -1.79 8.93
C MET A 13 9.75 -0.68 9.99
N ILE A 14 10.34 0.48 9.70
CA ILE A 14 10.30 1.65 10.59
C ILE A 14 8.89 2.25 10.53
N PRO A 15 8.13 2.29 11.65
CA PRO A 15 6.78 2.83 11.67
C PRO A 15 6.75 4.26 11.12
N GLY A 16 5.80 4.54 10.21
CA GLY A 16 5.70 5.82 9.51
C GLY A 16 6.46 5.87 8.18
N THR A 17 7.34 4.91 7.89
CA THR A 17 7.99 4.81 6.57
C THR A 17 7.03 4.17 5.57
N SER A 18 6.76 4.86 4.47
CA SER A 18 5.91 4.32 3.40
C SER A 18 6.60 3.16 2.68
N ARG A 19 5.96 1.99 2.68
CA ARG A 19 6.43 0.81 1.95
C ARG A 19 6.62 1.08 0.46
N SER A 20 5.64 1.71 -0.19
CA SER A 20 5.76 2.06 -1.62
C SER A 20 6.85 3.11 -1.84
N GLY A 21 7.00 4.08 -0.93
CA GLY A 21 8.08 5.06 -1.00
C GLY A 21 9.46 4.43 -0.93
N ALA A 22 9.69 3.50 0.02
CA ALA A 22 10.95 2.81 0.18
C ALA A 22 11.35 1.98 -1.07
N SER A 23 10.40 1.25 -1.66
CA SER A 23 10.67 0.47 -2.87
C SER A 23 10.81 1.33 -4.13
N ILE A 24 10.04 2.41 -4.28
CA ILE A 24 10.15 3.32 -5.44
C ILE A 24 11.48 4.07 -5.36
N VAL A 25 11.80 4.71 -4.24
CA VAL A 25 13.07 5.44 -4.06
C VAL A 25 14.26 4.49 -4.21
N GLY A 26 14.20 3.30 -3.60
CA GLY A 26 15.24 2.28 -3.77
C GLY A 26 15.41 1.80 -5.22
N SER A 27 14.35 1.82 -6.03
CA SER A 27 14.41 1.49 -7.47
C SER A 27 15.00 2.65 -8.28
N LEU A 28 14.60 3.89 -7.99
CA LEU A 28 15.12 5.09 -8.64
C LEU A 28 16.63 5.26 -8.40
N LEU A 29 17.10 5.02 -7.17
CA LEU A 29 18.53 5.04 -6.82
C LEU A 29 19.35 3.99 -7.57
N MET A 30 18.70 2.94 -8.08
CA MET A 30 19.33 1.89 -8.89
C MET A 30 19.23 2.19 -10.40
N GLY A 31 18.66 3.33 -10.79
CA GLY A 31 18.52 3.75 -12.20
C GLY A 31 17.31 3.14 -12.92
N VAL A 32 16.30 2.64 -12.20
CA VAL A 32 15.04 2.19 -12.82
C VAL A 32 14.19 3.40 -13.23
N ASP A 33 13.55 3.32 -14.39
CA ASP A 33 12.60 4.33 -14.85
C ASP A 33 11.46 4.57 -13.83
N LYS A 34 10.99 5.83 -13.69
CA LYS A 34 9.94 6.22 -12.72
C LYS A 34 8.67 5.38 -12.84
N ARG A 35 8.27 5.04 -14.07
CA ARG A 35 7.08 4.21 -14.32
C ARG A 35 7.34 2.74 -13.95
N ALA A 36 8.47 2.19 -14.38
CA ALA A 36 8.84 0.81 -14.07
C ALA A 36 9.06 0.59 -12.56
N ALA A 37 9.60 1.59 -11.85
CA ALA A 37 9.76 1.57 -10.39
C ALA A 37 8.41 1.52 -9.66
N ALA A 38 7.43 2.30 -10.13
CA ALA A 38 6.07 2.27 -9.59
C ALA A 38 5.39 0.92 -9.84
N GLU A 39 5.42 0.41 -11.08
CA GLU A 39 4.85 -0.89 -11.45
C GLU A 39 5.49 -2.03 -10.63
N PHE A 40 6.82 -2.04 -10.49
CA PHE A 40 7.54 -2.99 -9.64
C PHE A 40 7.10 -2.90 -8.17
N SER A 41 6.96 -1.68 -7.63
CA SER A 41 6.49 -1.48 -6.26
C SER A 41 5.05 -1.98 -6.05
N PHE A 42 4.18 -1.92 -7.06
CA PHE A 42 2.83 -2.48 -6.99
C PHE A 42 2.84 -4.00 -7.03
N PHE A 43 3.63 -4.62 -7.91
CA PHE A 43 3.74 -6.09 -7.93
C PHE A 43 4.35 -6.64 -6.63
N LEU A 44 5.34 -5.94 -6.07
CA LEU A 44 5.96 -6.29 -4.79
C LEU A 44 5.00 -6.13 -3.61
N ALA A 45 4.01 -5.23 -3.72
CA ALA A 45 3.00 -4.99 -2.70
C ALA A 45 2.09 -6.19 -2.44
N ILE A 46 1.75 -6.95 -3.48
CA ILE A 46 0.79 -8.04 -3.43
C ILE A 46 1.24 -9.14 -2.44
N PRO A 47 2.42 -9.78 -2.61
CA PRO A 47 2.85 -10.82 -1.67
C PRO A 47 3.21 -10.27 -0.30
N THR A 48 3.72 -9.02 -0.21
CA THR A 48 4.16 -8.45 1.07
C THR A 48 2.99 -8.05 1.96
N MET A 49 1.95 -7.40 1.43
CA MET A 49 0.76 -7.07 2.24
C MET A 49 -0.08 -8.30 2.55
N LEU A 50 -0.22 -9.22 1.60
CA LEU A 50 -0.95 -10.46 1.85
C LEU A 50 -0.28 -11.26 2.97
N GLY A 51 1.05 -11.43 2.89
CA GLY A 51 1.83 -12.09 3.95
C GLY A 51 1.71 -11.38 5.30
N ALA A 52 1.86 -10.05 5.32
CA ALA A 52 1.73 -9.26 6.55
C ALA A 52 0.33 -9.38 7.17
N PHE A 53 -0.72 -9.25 6.36
CA PHE A 53 -2.11 -9.41 6.80
C PHE A 53 -2.38 -10.81 7.34
N THR A 54 -1.97 -11.86 6.64
CA THR A 54 -2.17 -13.24 7.10
C THR A 54 -1.43 -13.52 8.41
N LEU A 55 -0.19 -13.04 8.54
CA LEU A 55 0.57 -13.18 9.79
C LEU A 55 -0.10 -12.43 10.94
N ASP A 56 -0.59 -11.23 10.69
CA ASP A 56 -1.27 -10.42 11.71
C ASP A 56 -2.59 -11.06 12.15
N LEU A 57 -3.35 -11.62 11.20
CA LEU A 57 -4.59 -12.35 11.47
C LEU A 57 -4.34 -13.61 12.31
N ILE A 58 -3.29 -14.38 12.01
CA ILE A 58 -2.94 -15.59 12.76
C ILE A 58 -2.50 -15.23 14.19
N LYS A 59 -1.69 -14.17 14.34
CA LYS A 59 -1.19 -13.73 15.66
C LYS A 59 -2.30 -13.17 16.54
N ASN A 60 -3.24 -12.42 15.96
CA ASN A 60 -4.31 -11.76 16.70
C ASN A 60 -5.64 -12.53 16.68
N ARG A 61 -5.65 -13.79 16.21
CA ARG A 61 -6.87 -14.63 16.15
C ARG A 61 -7.60 -14.79 17.48
N HIS A 62 -6.88 -14.71 18.60
CA HIS A 62 -7.45 -14.81 19.94
C HIS A 62 -8.03 -13.48 20.45
N ALA A 63 -7.59 -12.36 19.88
CA ALA A 63 -8.13 -11.03 20.17
C ALA A 63 -9.38 -10.72 19.34
N LEU A 64 -9.62 -11.47 18.26
CA LEU A 64 -10.82 -11.35 17.43
C LEU A 64 -12.04 -11.97 18.13
N THR A 65 -13.01 -11.12 18.46
CA THR A 65 -14.30 -11.55 19.01
C THR A 65 -15.29 -11.77 17.86
N SER A 66 -16.34 -12.55 18.09
CA SER A 66 -17.42 -12.79 17.10
C SER A 66 -18.10 -11.51 16.60
N GLY A 67 -18.04 -10.42 17.38
CA GLY A 67 -18.54 -9.09 16.99
C GLY A 67 -17.65 -8.32 15.99
N ASP A 68 -16.38 -8.71 15.81
CA ASP A 68 -15.45 -8.04 14.89
C ASP A 68 -15.59 -8.55 13.45
N PHE A 69 -16.06 -9.79 13.28
CA PHE A 69 -16.27 -10.41 11.97
C PHE A 69 -17.19 -9.61 11.04
N PRO A 70 -18.37 -9.13 11.49
CA PRO A 70 -19.23 -8.27 10.68
C PRO A 70 -18.54 -6.98 10.24
N ILE A 71 -17.74 -6.36 11.11
CA ILE A 71 -17.02 -5.10 10.81
C ILE A 71 -15.93 -5.35 9.77
N ILE A 72 -15.16 -6.42 9.93
CA ILE A 72 -14.13 -6.84 8.96
C ILE A 72 -14.78 -7.15 7.61
N ALA A 73 -15.91 -7.88 7.60
CA ALA A 73 -16.65 -8.20 6.37
C ALA A 73 -17.13 -6.94 5.65
N VAL A 74 -17.68 -5.95 6.37
CA VAL A 74 -18.06 -4.65 5.79
C VAL A 74 -16.84 -3.93 5.21
N GLY A 75 -15.70 -3.94 5.90
CA GLY A 75 -14.45 -3.37 5.39
C GLY A 75 -13.98 -4.03 4.10
N PHE A 76 -14.03 -5.36 4.00
CA PHE A 76 -13.72 -6.10 2.77
C PHE A 76 -14.71 -5.79 1.64
N LEU A 77 -16.00 -5.65 1.93
CA LEU A 77 -16.99 -5.25 0.93
C LEU A 77 -16.71 -3.83 0.40
N MET A 78 -16.35 -2.89 1.28
CA MET A 78 -15.95 -1.54 0.88
C MET A 78 -14.73 -1.52 -0.03
N LEU A 79 -13.79 -2.45 0.11
CA LEU A 79 -12.64 -2.58 -0.80
C LEU A 79 -13.05 -3.01 -2.23
N LEU A 80 -14.21 -3.65 -2.39
CA LEU A 80 -14.67 -4.25 -3.65
C LEU A 80 -15.69 -3.40 -4.43
N GLN A 81 -16.05 -2.20 -3.97
CA GLN A 81 -17.21 -1.47 -4.50
C GLN A 81 -16.89 -0.11 -5.17
N PRO A 82 -17.63 0.21 -6.24
CA PRO A 82 -18.25 1.51 -6.45
C PRO A 82 -19.78 1.34 -6.41
N PHE A 83 -20.37 1.14 -5.23
CA PHE A 83 -21.84 0.95 -5.12
C PHE A 83 -22.53 1.82 -4.06
N ALA A 84 -21.79 2.55 -3.23
CA ALA A 84 -22.37 3.51 -2.29
C ALA A 84 -21.78 4.91 -2.52
N LEU A 85 -22.49 5.75 -3.27
CA LEU A 85 -22.11 7.14 -3.62
C LEU A 85 -21.69 7.99 -2.41
N SER A 86 -22.23 7.73 -1.22
CA SER A 86 -21.94 8.50 0.00
C SER A 86 -20.58 8.14 0.65
N LEU A 87 -20.24 6.84 0.70
CA LEU A 87 -18.94 6.38 1.20
C LEU A 87 -17.82 6.60 0.17
N TYR A 88 -18.19 6.59 -1.12
CA TYR A 88 -17.29 6.91 -2.21
C TYR A 88 -16.68 8.31 -2.08
N SER A 89 -17.41 9.34 -1.66
CA SER A 89 -16.85 10.70 -1.55
C SER A 89 -15.61 10.77 -0.64
N TYR A 90 -15.61 10.08 0.50
CA TYR A 90 -14.47 10.10 1.42
C TYR A 90 -13.27 9.28 0.90
N SER A 91 -13.51 8.09 0.37
CA SER A 91 -12.46 7.26 -0.24
C SER A 91 -11.92 7.86 -1.53
N PHE A 92 -12.78 8.54 -2.31
CA PHE A 92 -12.40 9.25 -3.52
C PHE A 92 -11.55 10.48 -3.19
N ILE A 93 -11.94 11.29 -2.20
CA ILE A 93 -11.13 12.45 -1.78
C ILE A 93 -9.76 12.01 -1.29
N THR A 94 -9.68 10.96 -0.48
CA THR A 94 -8.39 10.44 0.03
C THR A 94 -7.54 9.84 -1.09
N MET A 95 -8.15 9.10 -2.04
CA MET A 95 -7.46 8.58 -3.22
C MET A 95 -7.00 9.70 -4.16
N LEU A 96 -7.81 10.73 -4.36
CA LEU A 96 -7.51 11.87 -5.23
C LEU A 96 -6.43 12.75 -4.63
N PHE A 97 -6.42 12.96 -3.32
CA PHE A 97 -5.32 13.62 -2.61
C PHE A 97 -4.03 12.82 -2.72
N GLY A 98 -4.07 11.50 -2.49
CA GLY A 98 -2.91 10.63 -2.65
C GLY A 98 -2.36 10.63 -4.07
N THR A 99 -3.24 10.61 -5.07
CA THR A 99 -2.87 10.66 -6.49
C THR A 99 -2.35 12.04 -6.89
N ALA A 100 -2.96 13.12 -6.43
CA ALA A 100 -2.49 14.48 -6.67
C ALA A 100 -1.09 14.72 -6.09
N MET A 101 -0.86 14.29 -4.84
CA MET A 101 0.45 14.34 -4.20
C MET A 101 1.48 13.50 -4.96
N PHE A 102 1.12 12.30 -5.43
CA PHE A 102 1.98 11.46 -6.25
C PHE A 102 2.32 12.11 -7.61
N VAL A 103 1.34 12.72 -8.27
CA VAL A 103 1.54 13.43 -9.55
C VAL A 103 2.44 14.66 -9.36
N ILE A 104 2.24 15.42 -8.29
CA ILE A 104 3.10 16.56 -7.94
C ILE A 104 4.54 16.08 -7.72
N VAL A 105 4.73 15.03 -6.91
CA VAL A 105 6.05 14.42 -6.67
C VAL A 105 6.68 13.92 -7.98
N SER A 106 5.89 13.33 -8.88
CA SER A 106 6.37 12.81 -10.16
C SER A 106 6.75 13.88 -11.19
N LYS A 107 6.24 15.12 -11.01
CA LYS A 107 6.48 16.26 -11.90
C LYS A 107 7.61 17.17 -11.46
N PHE A 108 8.25 16.95 -10.30
CA PHE A 108 9.48 17.66 -9.99
C PHE A 108 10.54 17.28 -11.05
N PRO A 109 10.97 18.25 -11.88
CA PRO A 109 12.18 18.08 -12.65
C PRO A 109 13.34 18.08 -11.66
N GLU A 110 14.33 17.24 -11.94
CA GLU A 110 15.63 17.22 -11.23
C GLU A 110 16.21 18.64 -11.12
#